data_AF-A0A662E4X8-F1
#
_entry.id   AF-A0A662E4X8-F1
#
_cell.length_a   1.000
_cell.length_b   1.000
_cell.length_c   1.000
_cell.angle_alpha   90.00
_cell.angle_beta   90.00
_cell.angle_gamma   90.00
#
_symmetry.space_group_name_H-M   'P 1'
#
loop_
_entity.id
_entity.type
_entity.pdbx_description
1 polymer ?
#
loop_
_entity_poly.entity_id
_entity_poly.type
_entity_poly.pdbx_seq_one_letter_code
_entity_poly.pdbx_strand_id
1 'polypeptide(L)'
;DKDECPRAETSMEVLAKLKPVFRVKGRCTAGNSSPITDGASVMILMSAEKAKELGLKPLARVKATAVRALEPDVMGLGPIYSTRRLLDRAGLKVDDIDLWEINEAFSTQSIVSIGELGIDPSKVNVNGGAIALGHPLGISGTRILTTLLYEMIRRDVKLGVGTMCIGGGQGIATLLERV
;
A
#
# COMPACT_ATOMS: atom_id res chain seq x y z
N ASP A 1 6.73 -5.77 20.49
CA ASP A 1 5.31 -5.81 20.05
C ASP A 1 4.85 -4.50 19.40
N LYS A 2 5.76 -3.54 19.14
CA LYS A 2 5.49 -2.26 18.50
C LYS A 2 6.42 -2.08 17.31
N ASP A 3 6.00 -1.30 16.32
CA ASP A 3 6.86 -0.85 15.24
C ASP A 3 7.95 0.09 15.80
N GLU A 4 9.20 -0.18 15.45
CA GLU A 4 10.38 0.55 15.98
C GLU A 4 10.84 1.68 15.06
N CYS A 5 10.40 1.65 13.80
CA CYS A 5 10.81 2.61 12.78
C CYS A 5 10.19 4.02 12.86
N PRO A 6 8.95 4.21 13.38
CA PRO A 6 8.39 5.54 13.51
C PRO A 6 9.26 6.46 14.39
N ARG A 7 9.68 7.59 13.82
CA ARG A 7 10.51 8.62 14.48
C ARG A 7 9.65 9.79 14.92
N ALA A 8 9.26 9.80 16.20
CA ALA A 8 8.33 10.80 16.75
C ALA A 8 8.90 12.24 16.70
N GLU A 9 10.22 12.37 16.68
CA GLU A 9 10.96 13.63 16.59
C GLU A 9 11.11 14.17 15.15
N THR A 10 10.49 13.53 14.16
CA THR A 10 10.54 13.96 12.76
C THR A 10 9.96 15.37 12.61
N SER A 11 10.73 16.26 11.98
CA SER A 11 10.28 17.62 11.63
C SER A 11 10.69 17.98 10.20
N MET A 12 10.04 18.97 9.61
CA MET A 12 10.39 19.45 8.27
C MET A 12 11.82 19.99 8.21
N GLU A 13 12.30 20.64 9.28
CA GLU A 13 13.66 21.14 9.40
C GLU A 13 14.69 20.01 9.42
N VAL A 14 14.37 18.89 10.08
CA VAL A 14 15.23 17.69 10.08
C VAL A 14 15.25 17.07 8.69
N LEU A 15 14.08 16.86 8.08
CA LEU A 15 13.95 16.24 6.75
C LEU A 15 14.68 17.05 5.67
N ALA A 16 14.57 18.38 5.71
CA ALA A 16 15.20 19.28 4.73
C ALA A 16 16.74 19.27 4.79
N LYS A 17 17.34 18.90 5.93
CA LYS A 17 18.79 18.81 6.11
C LYS A 17 19.38 17.48 5.62
N LEU A 18 18.55 16.48 5.32
CA LEU A 18 19.04 15.16 4.94
C LEU A 18 19.67 15.18 3.56
N LYS A 19 20.84 14.55 3.44
CA LYS A 19 21.54 14.41 2.17
C LYS A 19 20.85 13.35 1.28
N PRO A 20 20.85 13.54 -0.05
CA PRO A 20 20.40 12.51 -0.98
C PRO A 20 21.22 11.22 -0.84
N VAL A 21 20.58 10.06 -0.97
CA VAL A 21 21.22 8.75 -0.74
C VAL A 21 21.51 7.94 -2.01
N PHE A 22 20.94 8.32 -3.17
CA PHE A 22 21.15 7.59 -4.44
C PHE A 22 21.91 8.35 -5.51
N ARG A 23 21.82 9.69 -5.53
CA ARG A 23 22.48 10.55 -6.53
C ARG A 23 22.89 11.88 -5.87
N VAL A 24 24.04 12.42 -6.25
CA VAL A 24 24.61 13.66 -5.67
C VAL A 24 23.62 14.84 -5.71
N LYS A 25 22.89 15.01 -6.82
CA LYS A 25 21.83 16.02 -6.98
C LYS A 25 20.42 15.41 -6.95
N GLY A 26 20.25 14.32 -6.22
CA GLY A 26 18.97 13.60 -6.08
C GLY A 26 18.02 14.27 -5.09
N ARG A 27 16.77 13.79 -5.06
CA ARG A 27 15.73 14.23 -4.10
C ARG A 27 15.38 13.17 -3.05
N CYS A 28 15.73 11.92 -3.29
CA CYS A 28 15.49 10.83 -2.35
C CYS A 28 16.56 10.83 -1.26
N THR A 29 16.10 10.89 -0.01
CA THR A 29 16.89 10.89 1.22
C THR A 29 16.41 9.73 2.11
N ALA A 30 17.15 9.43 3.18
CA ALA A 30 16.73 8.43 4.16
C ALA A 30 15.42 8.79 4.90
N GLY A 31 14.99 10.06 4.88
CA GLY A 31 13.77 10.51 5.56
C GLY A 31 12.52 10.46 4.67
N ASN A 32 12.68 10.25 3.37
CA ASN A 32 11.56 10.18 2.41
C ASN A 32 11.56 8.89 1.59
N SER A 33 12.28 7.88 2.10
CA SER A 33 12.37 6.51 1.60
C SER A 33 12.05 5.57 2.77
N SER A 34 11.44 4.42 2.49
CA SER A 34 11.20 3.42 3.54
C SER A 34 12.52 2.88 4.12
N PRO A 35 12.65 2.71 5.44
CA PRO A 35 13.79 2.02 6.01
C PRO A 35 13.78 0.53 5.63
N ILE A 36 14.97 -0.08 5.69
CA ILE A 36 15.12 -1.53 5.61
C ILE A 36 14.69 -2.10 6.96
N THR A 37 13.81 -3.09 6.93
CA THR A 37 13.16 -3.64 8.13
C THR A 37 12.87 -5.12 7.96
N ASP A 38 12.74 -5.81 9.10
CA ASP A 38 12.39 -7.23 9.19
C ASP A 38 11.00 -7.40 9.83
N GLY A 39 10.34 -8.54 9.60
CA GLY A 39 9.05 -8.83 10.22
C GLY A 39 8.40 -10.12 9.73
N ALA A 40 7.10 -10.27 9.97
CA ALA A 40 6.23 -11.28 9.35
C ALA A 40 4.78 -10.79 9.33
N SER A 41 4.01 -11.18 8.32
CA SER A 41 2.57 -10.90 8.23
C SER A 41 1.89 -12.08 7.52
N VAL A 42 0.75 -12.52 8.06
CA VAL A 42 0.04 -13.72 7.60
C VAL A 42 -1.44 -13.41 7.46
N MET A 43 -2.04 -13.88 6.37
CA MET A 43 -3.48 -13.87 6.14
C MET A 43 -3.93 -15.29 5.80
N ILE A 44 -5.07 -15.71 6.36
CA ILE A 44 -5.69 -16.99 6.03
C ILE A 44 -6.70 -16.74 4.90
N LEU A 45 -6.49 -17.37 3.76
CA LEU A 45 -7.41 -17.34 2.62
C LEU A 45 -8.20 -18.63 2.55
N MET A 46 -9.51 -18.52 2.31
CA MET A 46 -10.41 -19.66 2.22
C MET A 46 -11.44 -19.41 1.12
N SER A 47 -11.99 -20.48 0.55
CA SER A 47 -13.24 -20.36 -0.19
C SER A 47 -14.38 -20.00 0.77
N ALA A 48 -15.36 -19.22 0.28
CA ALA A 48 -16.53 -18.87 1.08
C ALA A 48 -17.31 -20.12 1.54
N GLU A 49 -17.36 -21.15 0.70
CA GLU A 49 -17.98 -22.43 1.00
C GLU A 49 -17.27 -23.12 2.18
N LYS A 50 -15.94 -23.23 2.16
CA LYS A 50 -15.21 -23.90 3.24
C LYS A 50 -15.26 -23.12 4.55
N ALA A 51 -15.21 -21.79 4.48
CA ALA A 51 -15.40 -20.94 5.65
C ALA A 51 -16.79 -21.17 6.29
N LYS A 52 -17.84 -21.27 5.47
CA LYS A 52 -19.20 -21.59 5.92
C LYS A 52 -19.31 -23.00 6.52
N GLU A 53 -18.74 -24.00 5.85
CA GLU A 53 -18.72 -25.40 6.32
C GLU A 53 -18.07 -25.51 7.71
N LEU A 54 -16.98 -24.77 7.93
CA LEU A 54 -16.24 -24.75 9.19
C LEU A 54 -16.81 -23.75 10.24
N GLY A 55 -17.89 -23.04 9.95
CA GLY A 55 -18.49 -22.07 10.86
C GLY A 55 -17.62 -20.83 11.14
N LEU A 56 -16.68 -20.52 10.26
CA LEU A 56 -15.78 -19.37 10.39
C LEU A 56 -16.47 -18.09 9.88
N LYS A 57 -16.14 -16.94 10.48
CA LYS A 57 -16.63 -15.61 10.07
C LYS A 57 -15.54 -14.90 9.25
N PRO A 58 -15.68 -14.80 7.92
CA PRO A 58 -14.71 -14.08 7.10
C PRO A 58 -14.72 -12.58 7.44
N LEU A 59 -13.54 -11.96 7.39
CA LEU A 59 -13.40 -10.51 7.62
C LEU A 59 -13.65 -9.69 6.35
N ALA A 60 -13.21 -10.20 5.20
CA ALA A 60 -13.36 -9.57 3.90
C ALA A 60 -13.33 -10.61 2.78
N ARG A 61 -13.74 -10.20 1.58
CA ARG A 61 -13.58 -10.90 0.31
C ARG A 61 -12.50 -10.21 -0.51
N VAL A 62 -11.64 -11.00 -1.15
CA VAL A 62 -10.78 -10.52 -2.23
C VAL A 62 -11.62 -10.44 -3.50
N LYS A 63 -12.13 -9.25 -3.83
CA LYS A 63 -13.07 -9.07 -4.94
C LYS A 63 -12.36 -9.07 -6.30
N ALA A 64 -11.16 -8.50 -6.36
CA ALA A 64 -10.32 -8.52 -7.55
C ALA A 64 -8.85 -8.27 -7.21
N THR A 65 -7.97 -8.77 -8.06
CA THR A 65 -6.55 -8.43 -8.08
C THR A 65 -6.13 -8.14 -9.52
N ALA A 66 -5.22 -7.21 -9.71
CA ALA A 66 -4.66 -6.86 -11.00
C ALA A 66 -3.16 -6.63 -10.90
N VAL A 67 -2.44 -7.05 -11.94
CA VAL A 67 -0.99 -6.86 -12.09
C VAL A 67 -0.74 -6.17 -13.43
N ARG A 68 0.27 -5.31 -13.49
CA ARG A 68 0.79 -4.72 -14.71
C ARG A 68 2.31 -4.73 -14.71
N ALA A 69 2.89 -4.96 -15.89
CA ALA A 69 4.31 -4.78 -16.15
C ALA A 69 4.56 -3.39 -16.76
N LEU A 70 5.76 -2.87 -16.52
CA LEU A 70 6.29 -1.59 -16.94
C LEU A 70 7.77 -1.78 -17.29
N GLU A 71 8.37 -0.75 -17.88
CA GLU A 71 9.82 -0.66 -17.95
C GLU A 71 10.44 -0.66 -16.53
N PRO A 72 11.54 -1.40 -16.32
CA PRO A 72 12.18 -1.51 -15.00
C PRO A 72 12.64 -0.18 -14.39
N ASP A 73 12.99 0.80 -15.23
CA ASP A 73 13.49 2.12 -14.83
C ASP A 73 12.41 3.00 -14.18
N VAL A 74 11.14 2.76 -14.49
CA VAL A 74 9.98 3.49 -13.97
C VAL A 74 9.08 2.61 -13.09
N MET A 75 9.65 1.55 -12.50
CA MET A 75 8.90 0.57 -11.69
C MET A 75 8.02 1.20 -10.59
N GLY A 76 8.41 2.36 -10.06
CA GLY A 76 7.61 3.12 -9.08
C GLY A 76 6.21 3.52 -9.58
N LEU A 77 5.98 3.59 -10.90
CA LEU A 77 4.67 3.90 -11.48
C LEU A 77 3.70 2.71 -11.51
N GLY A 78 4.17 1.51 -11.11
CA GLY A 78 3.38 0.29 -11.07
C GLY A 78 1.97 0.42 -10.47
N PRO A 79 1.80 1.06 -9.29
CA PRO A 79 0.49 1.25 -8.66
C PRO A 79 -0.54 1.93 -9.55
N ILE A 80 -0.14 2.86 -10.42
CA ILE A 80 -1.07 3.58 -11.31
C ILE A 80 -1.73 2.60 -12.27
N TYR A 81 -0.92 1.81 -12.96
CA TYR A 81 -1.41 0.92 -14.01
C TYR A 81 -2.13 -0.31 -13.44
N SER A 82 -1.63 -0.87 -12.35
CA SER A 82 -2.30 -1.99 -11.66
C SER A 82 -3.67 -1.57 -11.12
N THR A 83 -3.76 -0.38 -10.51
CA THR A 83 -5.02 0.16 -9.96
C THR A 83 -6.02 0.49 -11.04
N ARG A 84 -5.62 1.17 -12.12
CA ARG A 84 -6.53 1.44 -13.26
C ARG A 84 -7.10 0.13 -13.83
N ARG A 85 -6.27 -0.91 -13.99
CA ARG A 85 -6.72 -2.25 -14.41
C ARG A 85 -7.67 -2.90 -13.39
N LEU A 86 -7.38 -2.76 -12.10
CA LEU A 86 -8.20 -3.31 -11.01
C LEU A 86 -9.61 -2.71 -11.03
N LEU A 87 -9.69 -1.38 -11.08
CA LEU A 87 -10.93 -0.63 -11.06
C LEU A 87 -11.79 -0.92 -12.30
N ASP A 88 -11.17 -0.92 -13.49
CA ASP A 88 -11.83 -1.31 -14.74
C ASP A 88 -12.40 -2.74 -14.66
N ARG A 89 -11.60 -3.70 -14.19
CA ARG A 89 -12.04 -5.09 -13.99
C ARG A 89 -13.20 -5.20 -12.98
N ALA A 90 -13.21 -4.36 -11.96
CA ALA A 90 -14.23 -4.37 -10.91
C ALA A 90 -15.48 -3.54 -11.25
N GLY A 91 -15.45 -2.78 -12.36
CA GLY A 91 -16.49 -1.83 -12.72
C GLY A 91 -16.64 -0.69 -11.71
N LEU A 92 -15.53 -0.26 -11.10
CA LEU A 92 -15.49 0.77 -10.06
C LEU A 92 -14.73 2.01 -10.50
N LYS A 93 -15.00 3.13 -9.85
CA LYS A 93 -14.25 4.38 -9.91
C LYS A 93 -13.38 4.53 -8.68
N VAL A 94 -12.43 5.46 -8.75
CA VAL A 94 -11.57 5.82 -7.63
C VAL A 94 -12.38 6.29 -6.43
N ASP A 95 -13.45 7.07 -6.68
CA ASP A 95 -14.33 7.62 -5.64
C ASP A 95 -15.17 6.57 -4.90
N ASP A 96 -15.36 5.38 -5.49
CA ASP A 96 -16.08 4.28 -4.86
C ASP A 96 -15.25 3.59 -3.76
N ILE A 97 -13.94 3.90 -3.66
CA ILE A 97 -13.05 3.29 -2.69
C ILE A 97 -13.00 4.14 -1.42
N ASP A 98 -13.22 3.49 -0.28
CA ASP A 98 -13.29 4.15 1.02
C ASP A 98 -11.89 4.39 1.62
N LEU A 99 -10.97 3.43 1.45
CA LEU A 99 -9.62 3.47 1.99
C LEU A 99 -8.58 2.93 1.01
N TRP A 100 -7.40 3.54 1.04
CA TRP A 100 -6.28 3.19 0.21
C TRP A 100 -5.04 2.90 1.06
N GLU A 101 -4.44 1.75 0.83
CA GLU A 101 -3.08 1.46 1.29
C GLU A 101 -2.16 1.43 0.07
N ILE A 102 -1.27 2.42 -0.04
CA ILE A 102 -0.30 2.54 -1.11
C ILE A 102 1.09 2.39 -0.49
N ASN A 103 1.82 1.35 -0.87
CA ASN A 103 3.14 1.11 -0.28
C ASN A 103 4.12 2.25 -0.60
N GLU A 104 4.75 2.79 0.44
CA GLU A 104 5.64 3.96 0.34
C GLU A 104 7.12 3.57 0.26
N ALA A 105 7.51 2.77 -0.74
CA ALA A 105 8.94 2.45 -0.94
C ALA A 105 9.78 3.73 -1.04
N PHE A 106 9.26 4.69 -1.80
CA PHE A 106 9.73 6.07 -1.84
C PHE A 106 8.54 7.04 -1.83
N SER A 107 8.72 8.22 -1.24
CA SER A 107 7.71 9.30 -1.26
C SER A 107 7.36 9.73 -2.68
N THR A 108 8.35 9.82 -3.56
CA THR A 108 8.20 10.28 -4.95
C THR A 108 7.18 9.46 -5.72
N GLN A 109 7.30 8.13 -5.70
CA GLN A 109 6.38 7.24 -6.42
C GLN A 109 4.98 7.21 -5.78
N SER A 110 4.90 7.38 -4.45
CA SER A 110 3.61 7.39 -3.74
C SER A 110 2.82 8.64 -4.11
N ILE A 111 3.45 9.82 -4.03
CA ILE A 111 2.84 11.11 -4.37
C ILE A 111 2.39 11.11 -5.84
N VAL A 112 3.23 10.64 -6.75
CA VAL A 112 2.87 10.54 -8.17
C VAL A 112 1.69 9.59 -8.37
N SER A 113 1.68 8.43 -7.72
CA SER A 113 0.58 7.48 -7.83
C SER A 113 -0.74 8.04 -7.32
N ILE A 114 -0.73 8.73 -6.17
CA ILE A 114 -1.92 9.38 -5.60
C ILE A 114 -2.47 10.45 -6.57
N GLY A 115 -1.60 11.31 -7.08
CA GLY A 115 -1.99 12.38 -8.00
C GLY A 115 -2.51 11.87 -9.34
N GLU A 116 -1.82 10.91 -9.96
CA GLU A 116 -2.18 10.35 -11.27
C GLU A 116 -3.46 9.49 -11.23
N LEU A 117 -3.79 8.93 -10.06
CA LEU A 117 -5.04 8.23 -9.84
C LEU A 117 -6.17 9.18 -9.40
N GLY A 118 -5.86 10.42 -9.02
CA GLY A 118 -6.84 11.35 -8.48
C GLY A 118 -7.43 10.90 -7.14
N ILE A 119 -6.63 10.21 -6.31
CA ILE A 119 -7.07 9.72 -5.02
C ILE A 119 -7.10 10.87 -4.01
N ASP A 120 -8.17 10.97 -3.23
CA ASP A 120 -8.23 11.85 -2.05
C ASP A 120 -7.15 11.44 -1.04
N PRO A 121 -6.14 12.29 -0.77
CA PRO A 121 -5.06 11.97 0.16
C PRO A 121 -5.53 11.66 1.58
N SER A 122 -6.72 12.14 1.99
CA SER A 122 -7.28 11.88 3.31
C SER A 122 -7.68 10.42 3.54
N LYS A 123 -7.81 9.64 2.46
CA LYS A 123 -8.14 8.21 2.46
C LYS A 123 -6.91 7.29 2.33
N VAL A 124 -5.71 7.85 2.14
CA VAL A 124 -4.48 7.09 1.86
C VAL A 124 -3.65 6.91 3.13
N ASN A 125 -3.25 5.67 3.42
CA ASN A 125 -2.32 5.33 4.49
C ASN A 125 -2.67 6.02 5.82
N VAL A 126 -3.95 5.96 6.23
CA VAL A 126 -4.49 6.77 7.33
C VAL A 126 -3.87 6.47 8.70
N ASN A 127 -3.11 5.38 8.81
CA ASN A 127 -2.33 4.99 9.99
C ASN A 127 -0.81 5.16 9.79
N GLY A 128 -0.38 5.87 8.74
CA GLY A 128 0.99 5.93 8.28
C GLY A 128 1.36 4.79 7.33
N GLY A 129 2.37 5.02 6.50
CA GLY A 129 2.84 4.05 5.51
C GLY A 129 4.28 3.60 5.72
N ALA A 130 4.87 3.02 4.67
CA ALA A 130 6.16 2.35 4.76
C ALA A 130 7.35 3.29 5.04
N ILE A 131 7.23 4.61 4.83
CA ILE A 131 8.29 5.56 5.23
C ILE A 131 8.46 5.57 6.76
N ALA A 132 7.36 5.47 7.49
CA ALA A 132 7.37 5.39 8.96
C ALA A 132 7.48 3.94 9.47
N LEU A 133 6.70 3.03 8.88
CA LEU A 133 6.54 1.65 9.39
C LEU A 133 7.59 0.66 8.86
N GLY A 134 8.28 1.00 7.77
CA GLY A 134 9.22 0.11 7.11
C GLY A 134 8.66 -0.70 5.96
N HIS A 135 9.58 -1.25 5.17
CA HIS A 135 9.31 -2.01 3.95
C HIS A 135 10.05 -3.35 3.94
N PRO A 136 9.60 -4.34 4.73
CA PRO A 136 10.10 -5.70 4.59
C PRO A 136 9.61 -6.28 3.27
N LEU A 137 10.51 -6.43 2.29
CA LEU A 137 10.19 -6.65 0.87
C LEU A 137 9.15 -7.76 0.62
N GLY A 138 9.42 -8.98 1.10
CA GLY A 138 8.53 -10.13 0.91
C GLY A 138 7.23 -10.10 1.72
N ILE A 139 7.08 -9.12 2.61
CA ILE A 139 6.02 -9.08 3.62
C ILE A 139 5.06 -7.93 3.35
N SER A 140 5.55 -6.87 2.70
CA SER A 140 4.85 -5.60 2.56
C SER A 140 3.49 -5.72 1.91
N GLY A 141 3.31 -6.62 0.93
CA GLY A 141 2.00 -6.88 0.33
C GLY A 141 0.97 -7.37 1.35
N THR A 142 1.30 -8.38 2.14
CA THR A 142 0.41 -8.91 3.20
C THR A 142 0.24 -7.91 4.33
N ARG A 143 1.30 -7.17 4.69
CA ARG A 143 1.28 -6.14 5.74
C ARG A 143 0.31 -5.01 5.40
N ILE A 144 0.40 -4.41 4.20
CA ILE A 144 -0.51 -3.32 3.80
C ILE A 144 -1.95 -3.81 3.74
N LEU A 145 -2.21 -5.03 3.26
CA LEU A 145 -3.56 -5.58 3.21
C LEU A 145 -4.12 -5.88 4.61
N THR A 146 -3.26 -6.28 5.55
CA THR A 146 -3.62 -6.47 6.95
C THR A 146 -4.00 -5.14 7.58
N THR A 147 -3.15 -4.11 7.44
CA THR A 147 -3.43 -2.75 7.92
C THR A 147 -4.73 -2.21 7.33
N LEU A 148 -4.92 -2.34 6.01
CA LEU A 148 -6.13 -1.95 5.31
C LEU A 148 -7.37 -2.64 5.89
N LEU A 149 -7.34 -3.96 6.02
CA LEU A 149 -8.48 -4.75 6.48
C LEU A 149 -8.93 -4.34 7.90
N TYR A 150 -7.99 -4.24 8.82
CA TYR A 150 -8.31 -3.85 10.19
C TYR A 150 -8.79 -2.39 10.27
N GLU A 151 -8.27 -1.51 9.42
CA GLU A 151 -8.76 -0.13 9.34
C GLU A 151 -10.17 -0.04 8.76
N MET A 152 -10.47 -0.84 7.73
CA MET A 152 -11.80 -0.94 7.16
C MET A 152 -12.83 -1.40 8.20
N ILE A 153 -12.45 -2.36 9.05
CA ILE A 153 -13.28 -2.81 10.18
C ILE A 153 -13.45 -1.69 11.20
N ARG A 154 -12.36 -1.02 11.59
CA ARG A 154 -12.38 0.05 12.60
C ARG A 154 -13.26 1.23 12.19
N ARG A 155 -13.28 1.57 10.90
CA ARG A 155 -14.09 2.68 10.35
C ARG A 155 -15.46 2.26 9.84
N ASP A 156 -15.79 0.97 9.89
CA ASP A 156 -17.02 0.40 9.33
C ASP A 156 -17.23 0.75 7.84
N VAL A 157 -16.16 0.74 7.05
CA VAL A 157 -16.21 1.03 5.60
C VAL A 157 -16.17 -0.24 4.75
N LYS A 158 -16.59 -0.17 3.49
CA LYS A 158 -16.90 -1.36 2.70
C LYS A 158 -15.80 -1.77 1.73
N LEU A 159 -15.22 -0.82 0.99
CA LEU A 159 -14.27 -1.08 -0.09
C LEU A 159 -12.91 -0.46 0.21
N GLY A 160 -11.85 -1.27 0.08
CA GLY A 160 -10.49 -0.81 0.25
C GLY A 160 -9.56 -1.38 -0.80
N VAL A 161 -8.55 -0.62 -1.20
CA VAL A 161 -7.54 -1.06 -2.17
C VAL A 161 -6.14 -0.98 -1.57
N GLY A 162 -5.43 -2.11 -1.63
CA GLY A 162 -3.99 -2.18 -1.35
C GLY A 162 -3.20 -2.27 -2.65
N THR A 163 -2.20 -1.41 -2.85
CA THR A 163 -1.39 -1.36 -4.09
C THR A 163 0.08 -1.04 -3.83
N MET A 164 0.97 -1.60 -4.66
CA MET A 164 2.42 -1.39 -4.53
C MET A 164 3.16 -1.53 -5.85
N CYS A 165 4.28 -0.81 -5.96
CA CYS A 165 5.30 -1.04 -6.98
C CYS A 165 6.10 -2.30 -6.66
N ILE A 166 6.69 -2.90 -7.69
CA ILE A 166 7.51 -4.10 -7.58
C ILE A 166 8.77 -3.87 -8.43
N GLY A 167 9.94 -4.07 -7.81
CA GLY A 167 11.23 -3.96 -8.49
C GLY A 167 11.30 -4.86 -9.73
N GLY A 168 11.95 -4.38 -10.78
CA GLY A 168 11.95 -5.06 -12.08
C GLY A 168 10.82 -4.64 -13.01
N GLY A 169 10.00 -3.64 -12.63
CA GLY A 169 9.03 -3.03 -13.53
C GLY A 169 7.65 -3.66 -13.44
N GLN A 170 7.09 -3.79 -12.23
CA GLN A 170 5.72 -4.28 -12.08
C GLN A 170 4.94 -3.48 -11.03
N GLY A 171 3.62 -3.64 -11.04
CA GLY A 171 2.73 -3.17 -10.00
C GLY A 171 1.61 -4.17 -9.75
N ILE A 172 1.13 -4.22 -8.51
CA ILE A 172 0.00 -5.05 -8.10
C ILE A 172 -1.00 -4.21 -7.31
N ALA A 173 -2.29 -4.47 -7.51
CA ALA A 173 -3.36 -3.88 -6.73
C ALA A 173 -4.42 -4.95 -6.40
N THR A 174 -4.92 -4.93 -5.17
CA THR A 174 -5.93 -5.87 -4.66
C THR A 174 -7.08 -5.11 -4.00
N LEU A 175 -8.30 -5.45 -4.40
CA LEU A 175 -9.54 -4.91 -3.87
C LEU A 175 -10.10 -5.83 -2.79
N LEU A 176 -10.30 -5.30 -1.60
CA LEU A 176 -11.00 -5.94 -0.50
C LEU A 176 -12.42 -5.37 -0.36
N GLU A 177 -13.38 -6.25 -0.10
CA GLU A 177 -14.74 -5.91 0.31
C GLU A 177 -15.02 -6.52 1.68
N ARG A 178 -15.29 -5.68 2.70
CA ARG A 178 -15.63 -6.17 4.04
C ARG A 178 -16.97 -6.91 4.03
N VAL A 179 -17.07 -7.98 4.83
CA VAL A 179 -18.28 -8.84 4.95
C VAL A 179 -19.04 -8.53 6.23
#